data_AF-H6SHW7-F1
#
_entry.id   AF-H6SHW7-F1
#
_cell.length_a   1.000
_cell.length_b   1.000
_cell.length_c   1.000
_cell.angle_alpha   90.00
_cell.angle_beta   90.00
_cell.angle_gamma   90.00
#
_symmetry.space_group_name_H-M   'P 1'
#
loop_
_entity.id
_entity.type
_entity.pdbx_description
1 polymer ?
#
loop_
_entity_poly.entity_id
_entity_poly.type
_entity_poly.pdbx_seq_one_letter_code
_entity_poly.pdbx_strand_id
1 'polypeptide(L)'
;MNTDEDKNIEIDVNGPAKVTAADIVADPDVEVLNPEQYICTVADGGHFHVRMTVKKGRGYVAADQNKSDDMPIGVLPIDSIFTPISRVNYQVESTRVGRRNDFDKLTLDVWTNGSISPREAISLAAKILTEHLDIFVNLTDEAKNAEIMVEKEETHKEKMLEMTIEELDLSVRSYNCL
;
A
#
# COMPACT_ATOMS: atom_id res chain seq x y z
N MET A 1 5.68 4.53 -10.42
CA MET A 1 5.53 5.90 -10.96
C MET A 1 5.70 6.88 -9.81
N ASN A 2 6.79 7.66 -9.84
CA ASN A 2 7.20 8.49 -8.70
C ASN A 2 6.67 9.93 -8.74
N THR A 3 5.87 10.26 -9.76
CA THR A 3 5.25 11.57 -10.00
C THR A 3 3.75 11.43 -10.19
N ASP A 4 3.02 12.53 -9.97
CA ASP A 4 1.57 12.63 -10.20
C ASP A 4 1.23 13.09 -11.65
N GLU A 5 2.24 13.42 -12.45
CA GLU A 5 2.08 13.87 -13.84
C GLU A 5 2.01 12.70 -14.84
N ASP A 6 1.07 12.72 -15.79
CA ASP A 6 0.97 11.71 -16.85
C ASP A 6 2.32 11.49 -17.58
N LYS A 7 2.70 10.22 -17.76
CA LYS A 7 3.95 9.84 -18.44
C LYS A 7 3.65 9.07 -19.72
N ASN A 8 4.41 9.34 -20.77
CA ASN A 8 4.32 8.60 -22.03
C ASN A 8 5.42 7.54 -22.07
N ILE A 9 5.04 6.33 -22.51
CA ILE A 9 5.93 5.20 -22.74
C ILE A 9 5.74 4.68 -24.17
N GLU A 10 6.74 3.98 -24.69
CA GLU A 10 6.77 3.56 -26.09
C GLU A 10 7.32 2.15 -26.25
N ILE A 11 6.83 1.42 -27.23
CA ILE A 11 7.45 0.19 -27.76
C ILE A 11 7.64 0.39 -29.26
N ASP A 12 8.86 0.14 -29.73
CA ASP A 12 9.23 0.19 -31.15
C ASP A 12 10.09 -1.03 -31.49
N VAL A 13 9.50 -2.03 -32.17
CA VAL A 13 10.14 -3.32 -32.45
C VAL A 13 9.92 -3.74 -33.91
N ASN A 14 11.00 -4.16 -34.56
CA ASN A 14 10.97 -4.79 -35.89
C ASN A 14 10.97 -6.32 -35.75
N GLY A 15 10.12 -6.99 -36.53
CA GLY A 15 10.03 -8.45 -36.56
C GLY A 15 11.12 -9.12 -37.41
N PRO A 16 11.28 -10.45 -37.28
CA PRO A 16 10.49 -11.35 -36.44
C PRO A 16 10.90 -11.27 -34.96
N ALA A 17 9.95 -10.98 -34.07
CA ALA A 17 10.23 -10.77 -32.65
C ALA A 17 9.04 -11.11 -31.74
N LYS A 18 9.33 -11.60 -30.53
CA LYS A 18 8.34 -11.75 -29.45
C LYS A 18 8.44 -10.52 -28.56
N VAL A 19 7.38 -9.73 -28.48
CA VAL A 19 7.33 -8.48 -27.70
C VAL A 19 6.82 -8.77 -26.30
N THR A 20 7.56 -8.29 -25.31
CA THR A 20 7.27 -8.39 -23.88
C THR A 20 7.26 -7.00 -23.24
N ALA A 21 6.81 -6.90 -21.99
CA ALA A 21 6.86 -5.64 -21.26
C ALA A 21 8.28 -5.13 -21.00
N ALA A 22 9.31 -5.99 -21.10
CA ALA A 22 10.71 -5.59 -21.08
C ALA A 22 11.10 -4.68 -22.26
N ASP A 23 10.36 -4.73 -23.38
CA ASP A 23 10.61 -3.91 -24.57
C ASP A 23 10.01 -2.50 -24.44
N ILE A 24 9.35 -2.19 -23.31
CA ILE A 24 8.82 -0.86 -23.02
C ILE A 24 9.96 0.10 -22.71
N VAL A 25 10.09 1.12 -23.54
CA VAL A 25 10.94 2.29 -23.29
C VAL A 25 10.16 3.26 -22.43
N ALA A 26 10.62 3.43 -21.19
CA ALA A 26 9.98 4.28 -20.20
C ALA A 26 10.98 5.31 -19.62
N ASP A 27 10.41 6.41 -19.12
CA ASP A 27 11.13 7.43 -18.33
C ASP A 27 11.63 6.82 -17.00
N PRO A 28 12.76 7.30 -16.41
CA PRO A 28 13.25 6.86 -15.10
C PRO A 28 12.20 6.87 -13.97
N ASP A 29 11.17 7.69 -14.06
CA ASP A 29 10.08 7.74 -13.08
C ASP A 29 9.09 6.57 -13.18
N VAL A 30 9.15 5.76 -14.24
CA VAL A 30 8.24 4.65 -14.52
C VAL A 30 9.00 3.33 -14.49
N GLU A 31 8.57 2.44 -13.60
CA GLU A 31 9.15 1.12 -13.43
C GLU A 31 8.15 0.05 -13.89
N VAL A 32 8.62 -0.89 -14.72
CA VAL A 32 7.86 -2.05 -15.17
C VAL A 32 8.14 -3.22 -14.24
N LEU A 33 7.16 -3.59 -13.44
CA LEU A 33 7.32 -4.61 -12.37
C LEU A 33 7.25 -6.07 -12.88
N ASN A 34 6.68 -6.29 -14.06
CA ASN A 34 6.53 -7.60 -14.68
C ASN A 34 7.08 -7.52 -16.12
N PRO A 35 8.42 -7.55 -16.30
CA PRO A 35 9.05 -7.42 -17.61
C PRO A 35 8.76 -8.61 -18.54
N GLU A 36 8.48 -9.79 -18.01
CA GLU A 36 8.21 -11.01 -18.78
C GLU A 36 6.81 -11.06 -19.41
N GLN A 37 5.93 -10.12 -19.06
CA GLN A 37 4.55 -10.07 -19.55
C GLN A 37 4.54 -10.05 -21.08
N TYR A 38 3.95 -11.09 -21.69
CA TYR A 38 3.77 -11.15 -23.13
C TYR A 38 2.76 -10.11 -23.60
N ILE A 39 3.10 -9.42 -24.69
CA ILE A 39 2.24 -8.42 -25.33
C ILE A 39 1.77 -8.97 -26.68
N CYS A 40 2.68 -9.20 -27.63
CA CYS A 40 2.36 -9.67 -28.96
C CYS A 40 3.57 -10.34 -29.65
N THR A 41 3.35 -10.91 -30.83
CA THR A 41 4.41 -11.44 -31.70
C THR A 41 4.37 -10.70 -33.03
N VAL A 42 5.51 -10.17 -33.46
CA VAL A 42 5.69 -9.49 -34.74
C VAL A 42 6.28 -10.50 -35.74
N ALA A 43 5.59 -10.70 -36.86
CA ALA A 43 6.06 -11.58 -37.94
C ALA A 43 7.26 -10.98 -38.69
N ASP A 44 7.94 -11.79 -39.49
CA ASP A 44 9.04 -11.34 -40.34
C ASP A 44 8.60 -10.23 -41.30
N GLY A 45 9.41 -9.19 -41.43
CA GLY A 45 9.10 -7.97 -42.18
C GLY A 45 8.04 -7.06 -41.55
N GLY A 46 7.50 -7.39 -40.36
CA GLY A 46 6.56 -6.55 -39.63
C GLY A 46 7.23 -5.50 -38.75
N HIS A 47 6.51 -4.43 -38.43
CA HIS A 47 6.93 -3.37 -37.50
C HIS A 47 5.81 -3.10 -36.50
N PHE A 48 6.14 -3.10 -35.21
CA PHE A 48 5.21 -2.81 -34.13
C PHE A 48 5.65 -1.56 -33.39
N HIS A 49 4.85 -0.51 -33.52
CA HIS A 49 5.07 0.78 -32.86
C HIS A 49 3.82 1.18 -32.10
N VAL A 50 3.96 1.42 -30.79
CA VAL A 50 2.86 1.88 -29.94
C VAL A 50 3.37 2.86 -28.90
N ARG A 51 2.64 3.97 -28.73
CA ARG A 51 2.75 4.84 -27.57
C ARG A 51 1.58 4.64 -26.63
N MET A 52 1.88 4.65 -25.34
CA MET A 52 0.89 4.52 -24.29
C MET A 52 1.10 5.63 -23.26
N THR A 53 0.01 6.09 -22.67
CA THR A 53 0.04 7.06 -21.57
C THR A 53 -0.24 6.32 -20.27
N VAL A 54 0.67 6.45 -19.31
CA VAL A 54 0.56 5.91 -17.96
C VAL A 54 0.17 7.04 -17.02
N LYS A 55 -0.84 6.78 -16.19
CA LYS A 55 -1.33 7.73 -15.20
C LYS A 55 -1.27 7.13 -13.81
N LYS A 56 -1.19 7.98 -12.80
CA LYS A 56 -1.41 7.58 -11.41
C LYS A 56 -2.86 7.84 -11.05
N GLY A 57 -3.54 6.84 -10.50
CA GLY A 57 -4.97 6.92 -10.19
C GLY A 57 -5.35 6.07 -9.00
N ARG A 58 -6.66 5.95 -8.77
CA ARG A 58 -7.24 5.11 -7.71
C ARG A 58 -8.43 4.34 -8.26
N GLY A 59 -8.56 3.08 -7.85
CA GLY A 59 -9.70 2.23 -8.20
C GLY A 59 -9.72 1.83 -9.68
N TYR A 60 -10.85 2.04 -10.32
CA TYR A 60 -11.12 1.67 -11.70
C TYR A 60 -11.67 2.87 -12.47
N VAL A 61 -11.16 3.10 -13.67
CA VAL A 61 -11.66 4.12 -14.59
C VAL A 61 -11.99 3.43 -15.91
N ALA A 62 -13.25 3.53 -16.34
CA ALA A 62 -13.68 2.92 -17.59
C ALA A 62 -13.06 3.65 -18.80
N ALA A 63 -12.89 2.94 -19.92
CA ALA A 63 -12.36 3.50 -21.16
C ALA A 63 -13.14 4.74 -21.63
N ASP A 64 -14.47 4.75 -21.45
CA ASP A 64 -15.29 5.92 -21.80
C ASP A 64 -14.98 7.17 -20.97
N GLN A 65 -14.54 7.01 -19.72
CA GLN A 65 -14.12 8.12 -18.86
C GLN A 65 -12.70 8.60 -19.18
N ASN A 66 -11.90 7.79 -19.86
CA ASN A 66 -10.59 8.19 -20.36
C ASN A 66 -10.67 8.97 -21.68
N LYS A 67 -11.84 9.09 -22.31
CA LYS A 67 -12.05 9.92 -23.50
C LYS A 67 -12.04 11.40 -23.16
N SER A 68 -11.46 12.19 -24.04
CA SER A 68 -11.51 13.65 -23.99
C SER A 68 -11.77 14.22 -25.38
N ASP A 69 -12.42 15.38 -25.46
CA ASP A 69 -12.81 15.99 -26.75
C ASP A 69 -11.60 16.44 -27.58
N ASP A 70 -10.45 16.63 -26.93
CA ASP A 70 -9.16 16.99 -27.52
C ASP A 70 -8.30 15.78 -27.92
N MET A 71 -8.80 14.55 -27.73
CA MET A 71 -8.05 13.33 -28.05
C MET A 71 -7.82 13.18 -29.56
N PRO A 72 -6.57 12.99 -30.03
CA PRO A 72 -6.28 12.81 -31.45
C PRO A 72 -6.93 11.56 -32.05
N ILE A 73 -7.23 11.64 -33.35
CA ILE A 73 -7.67 10.47 -34.12
C ILE A 73 -6.59 9.39 -34.06
N GLY A 74 -6.99 8.15 -33.75
CA GLY A 74 -6.10 6.99 -33.66
C GLY A 74 -5.66 6.64 -32.23
N VAL A 75 -5.98 7.44 -31.23
CA VAL A 75 -5.81 7.06 -29.82
C VAL A 75 -6.95 6.14 -29.39
N LEU A 76 -6.59 5.00 -28.79
CA LEU A 76 -7.54 4.02 -28.29
C LEU A 76 -7.61 4.11 -26.76
N PRO A 77 -8.69 4.65 -26.18
CA PRO A 77 -8.86 4.63 -24.73
C PRO A 77 -9.13 3.20 -24.27
N ILE A 78 -8.47 2.80 -23.20
CA ILE A 78 -8.63 1.49 -22.54
C ILE A 78 -9.07 1.71 -21.09
N ASP A 79 -9.58 0.65 -20.45
CA ASP A 79 -9.88 0.70 -19.03
C ASP A 79 -8.59 0.82 -18.20
N SER A 80 -8.62 1.66 -17.16
CA SER A 80 -7.50 1.85 -16.25
C SER A 80 -7.77 1.18 -14.90
N ILE A 81 -6.95 0.20 -14.55
CA ILE A 81 -7.03 -0.54 -13.29
C ILE A 81 -5.91 -0.06 -12.36
N PHE A 82 -6.24 0.83 -11.43
CA PHE A 82 -5.30 1.39 -10.45
C PHE A 82 -5.37 0.67 -9.10
N THR A 83 -5.77 -0.61 -9.10
CA THR A 83 -5.95 -1.39 -7.88
C THR A 83 -4.80 -2.39 -7.73
N PRO A 84 -3.84 -2.15 -6.82
CA PRO A 84 -2.65 -2.99 -6.70
C PRO A 84 -2.87 -4.25 -5.85
N ILE A 85 -4.01 -4.34 -5.17
CA ILE A 85 -4.38 -5.45 -4.30
C ILE A 85 -5.27 -6.42 -5.08
N SER A 86 -4.84 -7.67 -5.23
CA SER A 86 -5.58 -8.69 -5.99
C SER A 86 -6.51 -9.52 -5.11
N ARG A 87 -6.11 -9.74 -3.85
CA ARG A 87 -6.88 -10.54 -2.89
C ARG A 87 -6.57 -10.13 -1.46
N VAL A 88 -7.58 -10.20 -0.60
CA VAL A 88 -7.45 -10.11 0.86
C VAL A 88 -8.25 -11.24 1.49
N ASN A 89 -7.69 -11.87 2.51
CA ASN A 89 -8.37 -12.83 3.36
C ASN A 89 -8.13 -12.46 4.83
N TYR A 90 -9.08 -12.79 5.70
CA TYR A 90 -8.92 -12.57 7.13
C TYR A 90 -9.50 -13.73 7.93
N GLN A 91 -8.89 -13.98 9.09
CA GLN A 91 -9.37 -14.96 10.06
C GLN A 91 -9.25 -14.38 11.46
N VAL A 92 -10.31 -14.54 12.24
CA VAL A 92 -10.37 -14.16 13.65
C VAL A 92 -10.48 -15.43 14.48
N GLU A 93 -9.62 -15.57 15.47
CA GLU A 93 -9.61 -16.71 16.40
C GLU A 93 -9.39 -16.21 17.83
N SER A 94 -10.06 -16.82 18.81
CA SER A 94 -9.81 -16.50 20.21
C SER A 94 -8.39 -16.90 20.59
N THR A 95 -7.69 -16.02 21.29
CA THR A 95 -6.28 -16.21 21.67
C THR A 95 -6.06 -15.95 23.16
N ARG A 96 -5.13 -16.71 23.76
CA ARG A 96 -4.66 -16.47 25.12
C ARG A 96 -3.40 -15.62 25.05
N VAL A 97 -3.41 -14.46 25.71
CA VAL A 97 -2.22 -13.60 25.91
C VAL A 97 -1.83 -13.65 27.38
N GLY A 98 -0.74 -14.35 27.67
CA GLY A 98 -0.30 -14.59 29.06
C GLY A 98 -1.33 -15.39 29.87
N ARG A 99 -1.96 -14.74 30.86
CA ARG A 99 -3.00 -15.33 31.71
C ARG A 99 -4.44 -14.98 31.28
N ARG A 100 -4.60 -14.07 30.32
CA ARG A 100 -5.91 -13.57 29.84
C ARG A 100 -6.33 -14.33 28.57
N ASN A 101 -7.62 -14.68 28.46
CA ASN A 101 -8.18 -15.55 27.38
C ASN A 101 -9.29 -14.90 26.58
N ASP A 102 -9.52 -13.61 26.81
CA ASP A 102 -10.59 -12.78 26.26
C ASP A 102 -10.11 -11.94 25.07
N PHE A 103 -8.93 -12.23 24.55
CA PHE A 103 -8.39 -11.57 23.36
C PHE A 103 -8.78 -12.34 22.09
N ASP A 104 -8.93 -11.60 21.00
CA ASP A 104 -9.03 -12.15 19.65
C ASP A 104 -7.74 -11.85 18.87
N LYS A 105 -7.26 -12.85 18.14
CA LYS A 105 -6.17 -12.71 17.18
C LYS A 105 -6.74 -12.57 15.78
N LEU A 106 -6.37 -11.49 15.11
CA LEU A 106 -6.64 -11.26 13.70
C LEU A 106 -5.43 -11.67 12.86
N THR A 107 -5.65 -12.55 11.88
CA THR A 107 -4.67 -12.88 10.83
C THR A 107 -5.18 -12.31 9.50
N LEU A 108 -4.33 -11.54 8.81
CA LEU A 108 -4.62 -10.94 7.51
C LEU A 108 -3.65 -11.50 6.46
N ASP A 109 -4.20 -12.09 5.40
CA ASP A 109 -3.43 -12.47 4.22
C ASP A 109 -3.74 -11.49 3.08
N VAL A 110 -2.72 -10.82 2.55
CA VAL A 110 -2.87 -9.77 1.53
C VAL A 110 -1.95 -10.07 0.36
N TRP A 111 -2.53 -10.15 -0.84
CA TRP A 111 -1.80 -10.36 -2.09
C TRP A 111 -1.79 -9.07 -2.91
N THR A 112 -0.59 -8.64 -3.31
CA THR A 112 -0.39 -7.44 -4.12
C THR A 112 0.29 -7.81 -5.43
N ASN A 113 0.20 -6.93 -6.43
CA ASN A 113 0.90 -7.06 -7.71
C ASN A 113 2.35 -6.53 -7.67
N GLY A 114 2.91 -6.27 -6.48
CA GLY A 114 4.27 -5.76 -6.30
C GLY A 114 4.41 -4.23 -6.31
N SER A 115 3.40 -3.48 -6.78
CA SER A 115 3.49 -2.00 -6.81
C SER A 115 3.36 -1.33 -5.43
N ILE A 116 2.87 -2.08 -4.44
CA ILE A 116 2.86 -1.69 -3.03
C ILE A 116 3.09 -2.96 -2.19
N SER A 117 3.84 -2.83 -1.10
CA SER A 117 3.98 -3.96 -0.17
C SER A 117 2.68 -4.18 0.62
N PRO A 118 2.37 -5.44 1.03
CA PRO A 118 1.22 -5.72 1.89
C PRO A 118 1.18 -4.85 3.17
N ARG A 119 2.35 -4.62 3.78
CA ARG A 119 2.47 -3.82 5.00
C ARG A 119 2.08 -2.37 4.76
N GLU A 120 2.62 -1.75 3.72
CA GLU A 120 2.30 -0.37 3.36
C GLU A 120 0.83 -0.23 2.97
N ALA A 121 0.28 -1.20 2.24
CA ALA A 121 -1.13 -1.21 1.86
C ALA A 121 -2.05 -1.20 3.09
N ILE A 122 -1.76 -2.04 4.10
CA ILE A 122 -2.52 -2.06 5.35
C ILE A 122 -2.36 -0.74 6.12
N SER A 123 -1.15 -0.19 6.19
CA SER A 123 -0.93 1.12 6.84
C SER A 123 -1.70 2.25 6.16
N LEU A 124 -1.72 2.29 4.82
CA LEU A 124 -2.51 3.26 4.06
C LEU A 124 -4.02 3.04 4.28
N ALA A 125 -4.49 1.79 4.29
CA ALA A 125 -5.89 1.47 4.55
C ALA A 125 -6.32 1.94 5.96
N ALA A 126 -5.49 1.71 6.98
CA ALA A 126 -5.73 2.19 8.33
C ALA A 126 -5.77 3.71 8.40
N LYS A 127 -4.85 4.41 7.72
CA LYS A 127 -4.88 5.88 7.62
C LYS A 127 -6.17 6.39 7.00
N ILE A 128 -6.58 5.81 5.86
CA ILE A 128 -7.83 6.18 5.17
C ILE A 128 -9.04 5.96 6.09
N LEU A 129 -9.08 4.83 6.82
CA LEU A 129 -10.15 4.54 7.77
C LEU A 129 -10.20 5.58 8.90
N THR A 130 -9.06 5.92 9.50
CA THR A 130 -8.98 6.92 10.55
C THR A 130 -9.44 8.30 10.06
N GLU A 131 -9.03 8.72 8.86
CA GLU A 131 -9.48 9.99 8.26
C GLU A 131 -11.01 10.04 8.07
N HIS A 132 -11.64 8.91 7.71
CA HIS A 132 -13.10 8.84 7.61
C HIS A 132 -13.79 8.86 8.99
N LEU A 133 -13.18 8.23 10.00
CA LEU A 133 -13.71 8.23 11.37
C LEU A 133 -13.58 9.60 12.05
N ASP A 134 -12.54 10.36 11.71
CA ASP A 134 -12.29 11.70 12.27
C ASP A 134 -13.45 12.67 12.02
N ILE A 135 -14.16 12.52 10.90
CA ILE A 135 -15.38 13.29 10.59
C ILE A 135 -16.42 13.10 11.69
N PHE A 136 -16.57 11.88 12.22
CA PHE A 136 -17.52 11.57 13.29
C PHE A 136 -17.05 12.06 14.65
N VAL A 137 -15.76 11.92 14.95
CA VAL A 137 -15.16 12.44 16.20
C VAL A 137 -15.39 13.96 16.30
N ASN A 138 -15.32 14.65 15.17
CA ASN A 138 -15.45 16.09 15.12
C ASN A 138 -16.89 16.63 15.18
N LEU A 139 -17.91 15.76 15.24
CA LEU A 139 -19.32 16.17 15.29
C LEU A 139 -19.71 16.84 16.62
N THR A 140 -19.04 16.50 17.73
CA THR A 140 -19.32 17.09 19.03
C THR A 140 -18.02 17.46 19.75
N ASP A 141 -18.04 18.58 20.48
CA ASP A 141 -16.86 19.02 21.23
C ASP A 141 -16.59 18.13 22.45
N GLU A 142 -17.61 17.42 22.96
CA GLU A 142 -17.44 16.41 23.99
C GLU A 142 -16.63 15.21 23.51
N ALA A 143 -16.83 14.75 22.26
CA ALA A 143 -16.09 13.63 21.70
C ALA A 143 -14.63 14.01 21.38
N LYS A 144 -14.37 15.24 20.93
CA LYS A 144 -13.01 15.73 20.66
C LYS A 144 -12.15 15.85 21.93
N ASN A 145 -12.77 16.22 23.05
CA ASN A 145 -12.08 16.44 24.32
C ASN A 145 -12.14 15.23 25.25
N ALA A 146 -12.75 14.12 24.81
CA ALA A 146 -12.75 12.88 25.57
C ALA A 146 -11.36 12.25 25.55
N GLU A 147 -10.72 12.15 26.72
CA GLU A 147 -9.49 11.39 26.85
C GLU A 147 -9.80 9.89 26.71
N ILE A 148 -9.30 9.28 25.63
CA ILE A 148 -9.34 7.83 25.47
C ILE A 148 -8.26 7.27 26.39
N MET A 149 -8.68 6.59 27.47
CA MET A 149 -7.79 5.70 28.22
C MET A 149 -7.36 4.55 27.30
N VAL A 150 -6.29 4.74 26.55
CA VAL A 150 -5.60 3.64 25.90
C VAL A 150 -4.83 2.93 27.00
N GLU A 151 -5.30 1.74 27.41
CA GLU A 151 -4.44 0.78 28.12
C GLU A 151 -3.31 0.40 27.15
N LYS A 152 -2.23 1.19 27.12
CA LYS A 152 -0.97 0.72 26.56
C LYS A 152 -0.50 -0.41 27.46
N GLU A 153 -0.21 -1.58 26.89
CA GLU A 153 0.66 -2.51 27.59
C GLU A 153 2.01 -1.81 27.76
N GLU A 154 2.30 -1.39 28.99
CA GLU A 154 3.63 -0.89 29.36
C GLU A 154 4.68 -1.89 28.91
N THR A 155 5.58 -1.43 28.05
CA THR A 155 6.74 -2.23 27.70
C THR A 155 7.56 -2.50 28.97
N HIS A 156 8.25 -3.64 29.05
CA HIS A 156 9.08 -3.98 30.22
C HIS A 156 10.08 -2.85 30.60
N LYS A 157 10.49 -2.02 29.63
CA LYS A 157 11.31 -0.83 29.90
C LYS A 157 10.54 0.25 30.64
N GLU A 158 9.34 0.60 30.20
CA GLU A 158 8.48 1.59 30.88
C GLU A 158 8.18 1.13 32.30
N LYS A 159 7.87 -0.16 32.47
CA LYS A 159 7.65 -0.76 33.79
C LYS A 159 8.87 -0.65 34.71
N MET A 160 10.09 -0.87 34.18
CA MET A 160 11.33 -0.69 34.95
C MET A 160 11.64 0.79 35.29
N LEU A 161 11.15 1.74 34.49
CA LEU A 161 11.30 3.18 34.76
C LEU A 161 10.35 3.66 35.86
N GLU A 162 9.21 2.98 36.03
CA GLU A 162 8.21 3.29 37.06
C GLU A 162 8.40 2.49 38.36
N MET A 163 9.22 1.44 38.33
CA MET A 163 9.62 0.70 39.53
C MET A 163 10.34 1.62 40.51
N THR A 164 9.89 1.59 41.76
CA THR A 164 10.56 2.30 42.85
C THR A 164 11.91 1.67 43.15
N ILE A 165 12.84 2.43 43.74
CA ILE A 165 14.20 1.97 44.09
C ILE A 165 14.16 0.72 45.00
N GLU A 166 13.07 0.54 45.76
CA GLU A 166 12.83 -0.61 46.64
C GLU A 166 12.45 -1.88 45.89
N GLU A 167 11.85 -1.75 44.72
CA GLU A 167 11.45 -2.87 43.84
C GLU A 167 12.58 -3.28 42.90
N LEU A 168 13.57 -2.41 42.71
CA LEU A 168 14.85 -2.75 42.11
C LEU A 168 15.63 -3.57 43.15
N ASP A 169 15.89 -4.84 42.83
CA ASP A 169 16.55 -5.85 43.70
C ASP A 169 18.05 -5.50 43.96
N LEU A 170 18.28 -4.31 44.51
CA LEU A 170 19.57 -3.67 44.74
C LEU A 170 20.18 -4.19 46.05
N SER A 171 21.51 -4.30 46.06
CA SER A 171 22.20 -4.66 47.30
C SER A 171 22.02 -3.58 48.37
N VAL A 172 21.99 -3.98 49.65
CA VAL A 172 21.85 -3.06 50.80
C VAL A 172 22.88 -1.93 50.80
N ARG A 173 24.09 -2.17 50.25
CA ARG A 173 25.11 -1.12 50.09
C ARG A 173 24.79 -0.15 48.96
N SER A 174 24.24 -0.64 47.86
CA SER A 174 23.85 0.17 46.70
C SER A 174 22.64 1.05 47.01
N TYR A 175 21.66 0.54 47.77
CA TYR A 175 20.47 1.28 48.20
C TYR A 175 20.83 2.46 49.12
N ASN A 176 21.70 2.23 50.11
CA ASN A 176 22.06 3.25 51.10
C ASN A 176 23.05 4.33 50.61
N CYS A 177 23.57 4.21 49.39
CA CYS A 177 24.51 5.17 48.80
C CYS A 177 23.88 6.04 47.70
N LEU A 178 22.60 5.83 47.39
CA LEU A 178 21.82 6.65 46.46
C LEU A 178 21.03 7.71 47.23
#